data_AF-A0AAW2WBD9-F1
#
_entry.id   AF-A0AAW2WBD9-F1
#
_cell.length_a   1.000
_cell.length_b   1.000
_cell.length_c   1.000
_cell.angle_alpha   90.00
_cell.angle_beta   90.00
_cell.angle_gamma   90.00
#
_symmetry.space_group_name_H-M   'P 1'
#
loop_
_entity.id
_entity.type
_entity.pdbx_description
1 polymer ?
#
loop_
_entity_poly.entity_id
_entity_poly.type
_entity_poly.pdbx_seq_one_letter_code
_entity_poly.pdbx_strand_id
1 'polypeptide(L)' 'VALASAEGPYIDDIRKAQLGIDIPNVKCVDAKGMKIGYDGLHLSTEGEVHVGQMMADAFAQFIA' A
#
# COMPACT_ATOMS: atom_id res chain seq x y z
N VAL A 1 2.81 4.13 0.83
CA VAL A 1 1.87 3.01 0.59
C VAL A 1 1.27 3.18 -0.80
N ALA A 2 1.13 2.12 -1.59
CA ALA A 2 0.38 2.14 -2.83
C ALA A 2 -1.13 2.06 -2.52
N LEU A 3 -1.80 3.21 -2.55
CA LEU A 3 -3.17 3.40 -2.06
C LEU A 3 -4.26 2.92 -3.03
N ALA A 4 -3.95 2.76 -4.32
CA ALA A 4 -4.87 2.20 -5.30
C ALA A 4 -4.93 0.67 -5.14
N SER A 5 -5.65 0.19 -4.12
CA SER A 5 -5.68 -1.23 -3.70
C SER A 5 -6.98 -1.97 -4.06
N ALA A 6 -8.07 -1.26 -4.38
CA ALA A 6 -9.41 -1.85 -4.55
C ALA A 6 -10.10 -1.50 -5.87
N GLU A 7 -10.73 -0.31 -5.99
CA GLU A 7 -11.55 0.08 -7.15
C GLU A 7 -11.15 1.42 -7.79
N GLY A 8 -11.46 1.57 -9.09
CA GLY A 8 -11.22 2.80 -9.86
C GLY A 8 -10.68 2.55 -11.28
N PRO A 9 -10.97 3.43 -12.25
CA PRO A 9 -10.63 3.20 -13.66
C PRO A 9 -9.13 3.26 -13.98
N TYR A 10 -8.31 3.84 -13.08
CA TYR A 10 -6.88 4.08 -13.30
C TYR A 10 -6.00 3.38 -12.27
N ILE A 11 -6.48 2.30 -11.63
CA ILE A 11 -5.73 1.60 -10.58
C ILE A 11 -4.34 1.23 -11.07
N ASP A 12 -4.23 0.59 -12.24
CA ASP A 12 -2.95 0.09 -12.71
C ASP A 12 -1.95 1.21 -13.03
N ASP A 13 -2.42 2.32 -13.62
CA ASP A 13 -1.59 3.49 -13.91
C ASP A 13 -1.07 4.15 -12.63
N ILE A 14 -1.96 4.38 -11.66
CA ILE A 14 -1.61 5.00 -10.38
C ILE A 14 -0.67 4.08 -9.58
N ARG A 15 -0.93 2.77 -9.57
CA ARG A 15 -0.05 1.81 -8.91
C ARG A 15 1.32 1.75 -9.54
N LYS A 16 1.40 1.72 -10.88
CA LYS A 16 2.67 1.77 -11.60
C LYS A 16 3.47 3.00 -11.23
N ALA A 17 2.82 4.16 -11.13
CA ALA A 17 3.47 5.38 -10.66
C ALA A 17 3.95 5.27 -9.21
N GLN A 18 3.09 4.81 -8.29
CA GLN A 18 3.42 4.67 -6.86
C GLN A 18 4.56 3.68 -6.58
N LEU A 19 4.57 2.54 -7.29
CA LEU A 19 5.58 1.50 -7.14
C LEU A 19 6.88 1.83 -7.88
N GLY A 20 6.82 2.67 -8.92
CA GLY A 20 7.97 3.10 -9.70
C GLY A 20 8.72 4.30 -9.13
N ILE A 21 8.31 4.85 -7.98
CA ILE A 21 9.06 5.94 -7.31
C ILE A 21 10.40 5.40 -6.83
N ASP A 22 11.48 5.94 -7.39
CA ASP A 22 12.86 5.64 -7.03
C ASP A 22 13.60 6.96 -6.71
N ILE A 23 13.43 7.43 -5.49
CA ILE A 23 14.11 8.63 -4.97
C ILE A 23 14.66 8.36 -3.56
N PRO A 24 15.73 9.06 -3.13
CA PRO A 24 16.31 8.86 -1.82
C PRO A 24 15.29 9.04 -0.69
N ASN A 25 15.44 8.24 0.35
CA ASN A 25 14.63 8.33 1.57
C ASN A 25 13.13 8.04 1.37
N VAL A 26 12.73 7.38 0.27
CA VAL A 26 11.34 6.99 0.01
C VAL A 26 11.23 5.49 -0.25
N LYS A 27 10.26 4.85 0.40
CA LYS A 27 9.89 3.45 0.19
C LYS A 27 8.38 3.32 0.00
N CYS A 28 7.96 2.50 -0.96
CA CYS A 28 6.56 2.19 -1.17
C CYS A 28 6.22 0.80 -0.63
N VAL A 29 5.22 0.73 0.25
CA VAL A 29 4.58 -0.52 0.73
C VAL A 29 3.36 -0.79 -0.13
N ASP A 30 3.25 -1.99 -0.70
CA ASP A 30 2.14 -2.36 -1.58
C ASP A 30 0.98 -2.98 -0.79
N ALA A 31 -0.18 -2.32 -0.79
CA ALA A 31 -1.38 -2.79 -0.09
C ALA A 31 -2.32 -3.64 -0.97
N LYS A 32 -1.95 -3.98 -2.21
CA LYS A 32 -2.81 -4.81 -3.08
C LYS A 32 -3.00 -6.21 -2.49
N GLY A 33 -4.24 -6.67 -2.52
CA GLY A 33 -4.63 -7.98 -1.98
C GLY A 33 -4.92 -7.98 -0.48
N MET A 34 -4.83 -6.83 0.19
CA MET A 34 -5.27 -6.69 1.57
C MET A 34 -6.80 -6.78 1.69
N LYS A 35 -7.27 -7.20 2.86
CA LYS A 35 -8.70 -7.45 3.09
C LYS A 35 -9.50 -6.16 3.00
N ILE A 36 -10.35 -6.07 1.99
CA ILE A 36 -11.28 -4.96 1.75
C ILE A 36 -12.49 -5.06 2.70
N GLY A 37 -13.01 -3.90 3.08
CA GLY A 37 -14.22 -3.76 3.88
C GLY A 37 -15.49 -4.03 3.08
N TYR A 38 -16.64 -3.78 3.72
CA TYR A 38 -17.95 -4.07 3.13
C TYR A 38 -18.33 -3.14 1.96
N ASP A 39 -17.63 -2.02 1.80
CA ASP A 39 -17.90 -1.02 0.77
C ASP A 39 -17.15 -1.27 -0.55
N GLY A 40 -16.34 -2.34 -0.62
CA GLY A 40 -15.57 -2.69 -1.81
C GLY A 40 -14.39 -1.76 -2.10
N LEU A 41 -14.15 -0.74 -1.27
CA LEU A 41 -13.15 0.30 -1.55
C LEU A 41 -12.10 0.44 -0.45
N HIS A 42 -12.52 0.54 0.82
CA HIS A 42 -11.60 0.78 1.94
C HIS A 42 -11.07 -0.54 2.50
N LEU A 43 -9.90 -0.50 3.15
CA LEU A 43 -9.41 -1.64 3.90
C LEU A 43 -10.31 -1.92 5.11
N SER A 44 -10.50 -3.19 5.42
CA SER A 44 -11.05 -3.61 6.70
C SER A 44 -10.07 -3.34 7.84
N THR A 45 -10.52 -3.38 9.10
CA THR A 45 -9.64 -3.27 10.28
C THR A 45 -8.47 -4.25 10.23
N GLU A 46 -8.72 -5.51 9.84
CA GLU A 46 -7.65 -6.51 9.70
C GLU A 46 -6.67 -6.15 8.57
N GLY A 47 -7.16 -5.60 7.46
CA GLY A 47 -6.34 -5.11 6.36
C GLY A 47 -5.42 -3.95 6.78
N GLU A 48 -5.97 -2.97 7.52
CA GLU A 48 -5.19 -1.86 8.08
C GLU A 48 -4.13 -2.33 9.08
N VAL A 49 -4.45 -3.27 9.97
CA VAL A 49 -3.46 -3.86 10.90
C VAL A 49 -2.30 -4.51 10.13
N HIS A 50 -2.60 -5.25 9.06
CA HIS A 50 -1.57 -5.89 8.26
C HIS A 50 -0.68 -4.87 7.52
N VAL A 51 -1.29 -3.85 6.89
CA VAL A 51 -0.54 -2.77 6.24
C VAL A 51 0.34 -2.02 7.25
N GLY A 52 -0.17 -1.77 8.46
CA GLY A 52 0.60 -1.17 9.55
C GLY A 52 1.86 -1.97 9.90
N GLN A 53 1.75 -3.30 9.99
CA GLN A 53 2.91 -4.17 10.21
C GLN A 53 3.90 -4.09 9.04
N MET A 54 3.43 -4.15 7.80
CA MET A 54 4.30 -4.01 6.61
C MET A 54 5.03 -2.66 6.59
N MET A 55 4.37 -1.58 7.02
CA MET A 55 4.99 -0.25 7.14
C MET A 55 6.05 -0.22 8.23
N ALA A 56 5.80 -0.81 9.39
CA ALA A 56 6.78 -0.91 10.47
C ALA A 56 8.02 -1.71 10.04
N ASP A 57 7.81 -2.85 9.36
CA ASP A 57 8.89 -3.69 8.84
C ASP A 57 9.71 -2.94 7.78
N ALA A 58 9.04 -2.28 6.84
CA ALA A 58 9.69 -1.49 5.80
C ALA A 58 10.52 -0.35 6.41
N PHE A 59 10.00 0.35 7.42
CA PHE A 59 10.72 1.41 8.13
C PHE A 59 11.95 0.87 8.86
N ALA A 60 11.82 -0.25 9.58
CA ALA A 60 12.95 -0.88 10.28
C ALA A 60 14.07 -1.30 9.31
N GLN A 61 13.72 -1.85 8.16
CA GLN A 61 14.67 -2.22 7.10
C GLN A 61 15.28 -1.02 6.37
N PHE A 62 14.62 0.15 6.43
CA PHE A 62 15.07 1.34 5.72
C PHE A 62 16.12 2.14 6.48
N ILE A 63 16.11 2.05 7.81
CA ILE A 63 17.04 2.74 8.70
C ILE A 63 18.23 1.86 9.08
N ALA A 64 18.11 0.53 8.92
CA ALA A 64 19.20 -0.43 9.08
C ALA A 64 20.18 -0.38 7.90
#